data_AF-V5HYQ2-F1
#
_entry.id   AF-V5HYQ2-F1
#
_cell.length_a   1.000
_cell.length_b   1.000
_cell.length_c   1.000
_cell.angle_alpha   90.00
_cell.angle_beta   90.00
_cell.angle_gamma   90.00
#
_symmetry.space_group_name_H-M   'P 1'
#
loop_
_entity.id
_entity.type
_entity.pdbx_description
1 polymer ?
#
loop_
_entity_poly.entity_id
_entity_poly.type
_entity_poly.pdbx_seq_one_letter_code
_entity_poly.pdbx_strand_id
1 'polypeptide(L)'
;ASFLIFTSAEAKKRKTRSDGPIVTVGYLLYGLEDKTVTWESQFNSSLEEVQNNASQWIWNELRFRLKLKTWNITKADQQLSSELDLKTKEGKLVNPYTALGYVAKNVKRISNPPDILCLVTEKPLTDYKDGFGLYHPLCKVVVPLILTYDQTNIQATSERLGFLIRNTLNITNYMTWYMLKAEEKKQRFKDCQMQRKN
;
A
#
# COMPACT_ATOMS: atom_id res chain seq x y z
N ALA A 1 -16.66 -49.62 -41.88
CA ALA A 1 -16.79 -48.50 -40.91
C ALA A 1 -15.41 -48.21 -40.38
N SER A 2 -14.83 -47.07 -40.77
CA SER A 2 -13.49 -46.66 -40.32
C SER A 2 -13.66 -45.44 -39.42
N PHE A 3 -13.38 -45.61 -38.13
CA PHE A 3 -13.42 -44.53 -37.15
C PHE A 3 -12.09 -43.75 -37.21
N LEU A 4 -12.15 -42.53 -37.72
CA LEU A 4 -11.06 -41.56 -37.59
C LEU A 4 -11.15 -40.93 -36.20
N ILE A 5 -10.23 -41.32 -35.32
CA ILE A 5 -10.02 -40.65 -34.03
C ILE A 5 -9.24 -39.37 -34.32
N PHE A 6 -9.93 -38.23 -34.33
CA PHE A 6 -9.28 -36.92 -34.33
C PHE A 6 -8.75 -36.64 -32.92
N THR A 7 -7.43 -36.68 -32.79
CA THR A 7 -6.69 -36.24 -31.60
C THR A 7 -7.01 -34.77 -31.31
N SER A 8 -7.37 -34.48 -30.07
CA SER A 8 -7.63 -33.13 -29.59
C SER A 8 -6.42 -32.23 -29.84
N ALA A 9 -6.65 -31.11 -30.51
CA ALA A 9 -5.68 -30.02 -30.60
C ALA A 9 -5.27 -29.61 -29.18
N GLU A 10 -3.96 -29.63 -28.89
CA GLU A 10 -3.41 -29.03 -27.69
C GLU A 10 -3.94 -27.60 -27.56
N ALA A 11 -4.78 -27.38 -26.55
CA ALA A 11 -5.18 -26.06 -26.14
C ALA A 11 -3.91 -25.30 -25.75
N LYS A 12 -3.41 -24.43 -26.64
CA LYS A 12 -2.40 -23.43 -26.30
C LYS A 12 -2.84 -22.78 -25.00
N LYS A 13 -2.14 -23.05 -23.90
CA LYS A 13 -2.35 -22.35 -22.62
C LYS A 13 -2.35 -20.87 -22.95
N ARG A 14 -3.53 -20.24 -22.89
CA ARG A 14 -3.67 -18.79 -22.93
C ARG A 14 -2.65 -18.30 -21.90
N LYS A 15 -1.61 -17.57 -22.32
CA LYS A 15 -0.72 -16.88 -21.37
C LYS A 15 -1.64 -16.08 -20.47
N THR A 16 -1.87 -16.56 -19.26
CA THR A 16 -2.59 -15.81 -18.23
C THR A 16 -1.86 -14.49 -18.19
N ARG A 17 -2.56 -13.41 -18.56
CA ARG A 17 -2.02 -12.05 -18.53
C ARG A 17 -1.46 -11.90 -17.13
N SER A 18 -0.14 -11.89 -16.98
CA SER A 18 0.44 -12.06 -15.64
C SER A 18 -0.17 -10.99 -14.76
N ASP A 19 -0.82 -11.44 -13.68
CA ASP A 19 -1.25 -10.55 -12.63
C ASP A 19 -0.01 -9.75 -12.24
N GLY A 20 -0.16 -8.43 -12.15
CA GLY A 20 0.96 -7.55 -11.87
C GLY A 20 1.68 -7.93 -10.56
N PRO A 21 2.82 -7.32 -10.27
CA PRO A 21 3.48 -7.54 -8.99
C PRO A 21 2.52 -7.26 -7.82
N ILE A 22 2.68 -8.04 -6.76
CA ILE A 22 1.91 -7.94 -5.52
C ILE A 22 2.75 -7.16 -4.51
N VAL A 23 2.24 -6.03 -4.04
CA VAL A 23 2.83 -5.22 -2.99
C VAL A 23 2.05 -5.44 -1.70
N THR A 24 2.77 -5.83 -0.66
CA THR A 24 2.18 -6.08 0.65
C THR A 24 2.14 -4.81 1.49
N VAL A 25 0.99 -4.55 2.12
CA VAL A 25 0.76 -3.38 2.97
C VAL A 25 0.35 -3.84 4.36
N GLY A 26 1.14 -3.49 5.37
CA GLY A 26 0.74 -3.60 6.77
C GLY A 26 0.09 -2.30 7.24
N TYR A 27 -0.95 -2.40 8.05
CA TYR A 27 -1.70 -1.24 8.55
C TYR A 27 -1.60 -1.15 10.07
N LEU A 28 -1.13 -0.01 10.56
CA LEU A 28 -1.13 0.36 11.97
C LEU A 28 -2.26 1.35 12.22
N LEU A 29 -3.28 0.96 12.99
CA LEU A 29 -4.41 1.83 13.32
C LEU A 29 -4.07 2.70 14.53
N TYR A 30 -4.14 4.02 14.38
CA TYR A 30 -3.87 4.98 15.45
C TYR A 30 -5.04 5.97 15.59
N GLY A 31 -5.54 6.11 16.82
CA GLY A 31 -6.61 7.02 17.18
C GLY A 31 -6.28 7.79 18.46
N LEU A 32 -6.47 9.10 18.41
CA LEU A 32 -6.28 10.00 19.56
C LEU A 32 -7.47 9.84 20.51
N GLU A 33 -7.32 9.04 21.57
CA GLU A 33 -8.14 8.84 22.79
C GLU A 33 -9.69 8.84 22.74
N ASP A 34 -10.34 9.14 21.61
CA ASP A 34 -11.74 8.87 21.36
C ASP A 34 -11.86 7.40 20.99
N LYS A 35 -12.37 6.61 21.94
CA LYS A 35 -12.51 5.14 21.89
C LYS A 35 -13.53 4.64 20.85
N THR A 36 -13.62 5.26 19.69
CA THR A 36 -14.56 4.86 18.63
C THR A 36 -14.00 3.65 17.89
N VAL A 37 -14.22 2.46 18.48
CA VAL A 37 -14.07 1.14 17.83
C VAL A 37 -14.74 1.12 16.43
N THR A 38 -15.68 2.03 16.19
CA THR A 38 -16.42 2.22 14.95
C THR A 38 -15.54 2.48 13.73
N TRP A 39 -14.58 3.42 13.77
CA TRP A 39 -13.83 3.78 12.55
C TRP A 39 -12.84 2.68 12.15
N GLU A 40 -12.20 2.03 13.13
CA GLU A 40 -11.28 0.91 12.90
C GLU A 40 -12.01 -0.25 12.20
N SER A 41 -13.21 -0.58 12.67
CA SER A 41 -14.06 -1.61 12.08
C SER A 41 -14.49 -1.24 10.66
N GLN A 42 -14.90 0.01 10.44
CA GLN A 42 -15.27 0.50 9.10
C GLN A 42 -14.09 0.47 8.14
N PHE A 43 -12.91 0.92 8.56
CA PHE A 43 -11.69 0.82 7.76
C PHE A 43 -11.40 -0.64 7.40
N ASN A 44 -11.47 -1.56 8.36
CA ASN A 44 -11.25 -2.98 8.11
C ASN A 44 -12.25 -3.55 7.09
N SER A 45 -13.53 -3.17 7.20
CA SER A 45 -14.57 -3.61 6.26
C SER A 45 -14.44 -3.03 4.86
N SER A 46 -13.87 -1.82 4.73
CA SER A 46 -13.68 -1.14 3.44
C SER A 46 -12.31 -1.38 2.81
N LEU A 47 -11.37 -2.01 3.52
CA LEU A 47 -9.97 -2.09 3.10
C LEU A 47 -9.77 -2.76 1.75
N GLU A 48 -10.54 -3.81 1.46
CA GLU A 48 -10.46 -4.48 0.15
C GLU A 48 -10.86 -3.52 -0.99
N GLU A 49 -11.94 -2.75 -0.80
CA GLU A 49 -12.37 -1.72 -1.73
C GLU A 49 -11.29 -0.63 -1.87
N VAL A 50 -10.76 -0.14 -0.74
CA VAL A 50 -9.68 0.87 -0.72
C VAL A 50 -8.47 0.41 -1.54
N GLN A 51 -8.03 -0.84 -1.34
CA GLN A 51 -6.89 -1.41 -2.06
C GLN A 51 -7.16 -1.63 -3.55
N ASN A 52 -8.36 -2.08 -3.90
CA ASN A 52 -8.75 -2.29 -5.29
C ASN A 52 -8.84 -0.97 -6.05
N ASN A 53 -9.47 0.04 -5.45
CA ASN A 53 -9.58 1.38 -6.03
C ASN A 53 -8.22 2.08 -6.12
N ALA A 54 -7.35 1.94 -5.12
CA ALA A 54 -5.97 2.42 -5.18
C ALA A 54 -5.18 1.75 -6.31
N SER A 55 -5.31 0.42 -6.47
CA SER A 55 -4.68 -0.34 -7.55
C SER A 55 -5.16 0.12 -8.93
N GLN A 56 -6.46 0.39 -9.06
CA GLN A 56 -7.08 0.88 -10.28
C GLN A 56 -6.61 2.30 -10.62
N TRP A 57 -6.52 3.17 -9.60
CA TRP A 57 -5.97 4.52 -9.76
C TRP A 57 -4.52 4.49 -10.26
N ILE A 58 -3.67 3.65 -9.65
CA ILE A 58 -2.28 3.46 -10.10
C ILE A 58 -2.23 2.94 -11.56
N TRP A 59 -3.14 2.03 -11.93
CA TRP A 59 -3.23 1.54 -13.31
C TRP A 59 -3.60 2.66 -14.29
N ASN A 60 -4.52 3.54 -13.93
CA ASN A 60 -4.88 4.70 -14.76
C ASN A 60 -3.67 5.62 -14.98
N GLU A 61 -2.91 5.88 -13.92
CA GLU A 61 -1.75 6.78 -13.93
C GLU A 61 -0.53 6.24 -14.66
N LEU A 62 -0.27 4.93 -14.55
CA LEU A 62 0.99 4.31 -14.99
C LEU A 62 0.82 3.29 -16.11
N ARG A 63 -0.43 2.96 -16.48
CA ARG A 63 -0.79 1.84 -17.37
C ARG A 63 -0.09 0.53 -16.98
N PHE A 64 0.12 0.35 -15.68
CA PHE A 64 0.79 -0.81 -15.11
C PHE A 64 -0.07 -1.37 -13.98
N ARG A 65 -0.34 -2.67 -14.05
CA ARG A 65 -1.13 -3.34 -13.01
C ARG A 65 -0.23 -3.58 -11.80
N LEU A 66 -0.67 -3.10 -10.65
CA LEU A 66 -0.10 -3.40 -9.35
C LEU A 66 -1.22 -4.00 -8.51
N LYS A 67 -0.96 -5.07 -7.76
CA LYS A 67 -1.94 -5.61 -6.82
C LYS A 67 -1.50 -5.27 -5.41
N LEU A 68 -2.38 -4.67 -4.62
CA LEU A 68 -2.17 -4.51 -3.19
C LEU A 68 -2.69 -5.74 -2.45
N LYS A 69 -1.97 -6.16 -1.42
CA LYS A 69 -2.39 -7.24 -0.53
C LYS A 69 -2.13 -6.84 0.91
N THR A 70 -3.14 -6.98 1.76
CA THR A 70 -2.98 -6.81 3.20
C THR A 70 -2.00 -7.83 3.76
N TRP A 71 -0.98 -7.35 4.46
CA TRP A 71 -0.02 -8.15 5.22
C TRP A 71 -0.55 -8.43 6.62
N ASN A 72 -0.94 -7.37 7.33
CA ASN A 72 -1.66 -7.43 8.60
C ASN A 72 -2.44 -6.12 8.81
N ILE A 73 -3.33 -6.14 9.80
CA ILE A 73 -3.92 -4.93 10.37
C ILE A 73 -3.81 -5.06 11.89
N THR A 74 -3.16 -4.11 12.54
CA THR A 74 -2.96 -4.10 13.99
C THR A 74 -3.12 -2.70 14.53
N LYS A 75 -3.47 -2.56 15.81
CA LYS A 75 -3.38 -1.26 16.48
C LYS A 75 -1.91 -0.84 16.59
N ALA A 76 -1.67 0.47 16.56
CA ALA A 76 -0.39 1.03 16.96
C ALA A 76 -0.04 0.56 18.38
N ASP A 77 1.17 0.05 18.58
CA ASP A 77 1.59 -0.43 19.89
C ASP A 77 1.76 0.73 20.89
N GLN A 78 1.81 0.39 22.18
CA GLN A 78 1.89 1.38 23.25
C GLN A 78 3.08 2.33 23.07
N GLN A 79 4.21 1.84 22.54
CA GLN A 79 5.39 2.68 22.33
C GLN A 79 5.16 3.70 21.22
N LEU A 80 4.64 3.28 20.06
CA LEU A 80 4.32 4.18 18.95
C LEU A 80 3.27 5.20 19.35
N SER A 81 2.19 4.75 20.00
CA SER A 81 1.11 5.62 20.46
C SER A 81 1.65 6.65 21.44
N SER A 82 2.45 6.25 22.44
CA SER A 82 3.06 7.19 23.40
C SER A 82 3.97 8.22 22.71
N GLU A 83 4.80 7.79 21.74
CA GLU A 83 5.66 8.71 20.98
C GLU A 83 4.84 9.75 20.19
N LEU A 84 3.70 9.35 19.63
CA LEU A 84 2.80 10.22 18.88
C LEU A 84 1.95 11.11 19.80
N ASP A 85 1.38 10.56 20.87
CA ASP A 85 0.56 11.27 21.87
C ASP A 85 1.34 12.41 22.53
N LEU A 86 2.62 12.20 22.83
CA LEU A 86 3.51 13.25 23.34
C LEU A 86 3.65 14.44 22.38
N LYS A 87 3.50 14.21 21.07
CA LYS A 87 3.60 15.24 20.03
C LYS A 87 2.26 15.86 19.67
N THR A 88 1.15 15.14 19.88
CA THR A 88 -0.20 15.61 19.59
C THR A 88 -0.91 16.27 20.78
N LYS A 89 -0.24 16.35 21.95
CA LYS A 89 -0.77 17.06 23.13
C LYS A 89 -1.35 18.42 22.75
N GLU A 90 -2.53 18.71 23.28
CA GLU A 90 -3.28 19.95 23.06
C GLU A 90 -3.74 20.16 21.60
N GLY A 91 -3.90 19.08 20.83
CA GLY A 91 -4.39 19.16 19.44
C GLY A 91 -3.33 19.61 18.43
N LYS A 92 -2.05 19.50 18.79
CA LYS A 92 -0.95 19.86 17.88
C LYS A 92 -0.79 18.83 16.78
N LEU A 93 -0.53 19.30 15.57
CA LEU A 93 -0.16 18.43 14.45
C LEU A 93 1.30 18.00 14.59
N VAL A 94 1.59 16.73 14.30
CA VAL A 94 2.94 16.19 14.35
C VAL A 94 3.67 16.54 13.06
N ASN A 95 4.94 16.91 13.17
CA ASN A 95 5.79 17.03 12.00
C ASN A 95 5.78 15.69 11.20
N PRO A 96 5.48 15.71 9.90
CA PRO A 96 5.24 14.50 9.12
C PRO A 96 6.47 13.60 9.00
N TYR A 97 7.68 14.17 8.96
CA TYR A 97 8.92 13.40 8.96
C TYR A 97 9.17 12.72 10.31
N THR A 98 8.85 13.40 11.42
CA THR A 98 8.92 12.83 12.76
C THR A 98 7.95 11.65 12.91
N ALA A 99 6.70 11.82 12.48
CA ALA A 99 5.70 10.75 12.52
C ALA A 99 6.13 9.52 11.71
N LEU A 100 6.59 9.72 10.46
CA LEU A 100 7.14 8.62 9.66
C LEU A 100 8.39 7.99 10.27
N GLY A 101 9.21 8.77 10.99
CA GLY A 101 10.34 8.25 11.76
C GLY A 101 9.91 7.22 12.82
N TYR A 102 8.81 7.48 13.53
CA TYR A 102 8.25 6.53 14.50
C TYR A 102 7.67 5.27 13.83
N VAL A 103 7.00 5.41 12.69
CA VAL A 103 6.55 4.26 11.87
C VAL A 103 7.75 3.44 11.37
N ALA A 104 8.82 4.08 10.92
CA ALA A 104 10.02 3.40 10.46
C ALA A 104 10.76 2.66 11.60
N LYS A 105 10.74 3.19 12.83
CA LYS A 105 11.27 2.46 14.01
C LYS A 105 10.48 1.17 14.27
N ASN A 106 9.16 1.19 14.09
CA ASN A 106 8.31 0.00 14.26
C ASN A 106 8.69 -1.13 13.31
N VAL A 107 9.06 -0.81 12.05
CA VAL A 107 9.50 -1.80 11.07
C VAL A 107 10.62 -2.69 11.62
N LYS A 108 11.57 -2.12 12.37
CA LYS A 108 12.73 -2.86 12.91
C LYS A 108 12.34 -3.99 13.89
N ARG A 109 11.11 -3.96 14.40
CA ARG A 109 10.56 -4.98 15.31
C ARG A 109 9.83 -6.11 14.59
N ILE A 110 9.70 -6.04 13.26
CA ILE A 110 8.94 -7.00 12.46
C ILE A 110 9.91 -7.93 11.73
N SER A 111 9.88 -9.23 12.03
CA SER A 111 10.81 -10.21 11.47
C SER A 111 10.63 -10.47 9.96
N ASN A 112 9.39 -10.36 9.46
CA ASN A 112 9.06 -10.51 8.03
C ASN A 112 8.15 -9.34 7.61
N PRO A 113 8.72 -8.15 7.43
CA PRO A 113 7.93 -6.94 7.26
C PRO A 113 7.22 -6.90 5.90
N PRO A 114 6.14 -6.10 5.78
CA PRO A 114 5.51 -5.80 4.50
C PRO A 114 6.43 -4.93 3.62
N ASP A 115 6.05 -4.73 2.36
CA ASP A 115 6.71 -3.77 1.46
C ASP A 115 6.41 -2.32 1.89
N ILE A 116 5.23 -2.10 2.46
CA ILE A 116 4.74 -0.81 2.96
C ILE A 116 4.17 -1.00 4.35
N LEU A 117 4.52 -0.10 5.28
CA LEU A 117 3.90 0.00 6.59
C LEU A 117 3.15 1.34 6.69
N CYS A 118 1.83 1.28 6.71
CA CYS A 118 0.96 2.45 6.68
C CYS A 118 0.35 2.70 8.06
N LEU A 119 0.62 3.86 8.65
CA LEU A 119 -0.10 4.36 9.82
C LEU A 119 -1.40 5.00 9.35
N VAL A 120 -2.53 4.43 9.77
CA VAL A 120 -3.87 4.92 9.44
C VAL A 120 -4.44 5.67 10.63
N THR A 121 -4.97 6.86 10.37
CA THR A 121 -5.57 7.72 11.41
C THR A 121 -6.97 8.15 11.03
N GLU A 122 -7.86 8.30 12.01
CA GLU A 122 -9.21 8.83 11.79
C GLU A 122 -9.19 10.35 11.51
N LYS A 123 -8.30 11.07 12.19
CA LYS A 123 -8.12 12.52 12.07
C LYS A 123 -6.74 12.82 11.50
N PRO A 124 -6.55 13.96 10.82
CA PRO A 124 -5.24 14.39 10.36
C PRO A 124 -4.21 14.39 11.49
N LEU A 125 -3.13 13.63 11.31
CA LEU A 125 -2.01 13.59 12.26
C LEU A 125 -0.99 14.72 12.02
N THR A 126 -0.94 15.24 10.79
CA THR A 126 0.09 16.17 10.32
C THR A 126 -0.55 17.29 9.50
N ASP A 127 0.23 18.32 9.13
CA ASP A 127 -0.22 19.38 8.22
C ASP A 127 -0.63 18.86 6.82
N TYR A 128 -0.16 17.67 6.43
CA TYR A 128 -0.65 16.95 5.26
C TYR A 128 -1.92 16.17 5.61
N LYS A 129 -3.07 16.85 5.47
CA LYS A 129 -4.35 16.41 6.02
C LYS A 129 -4.75 14.99 5.66
N ASP A 130 -4.57 14.59 4.40
CA ASP A 130 -5.05 13.28 3.94
C ASP A 130 -3.96 12.19 3.97
N GLY A 131 -2.76 12.51 4.44
CA GLY A 131 -1.64 11.56 4.56
C GLY A 131 -0.34 12.05 3.94
N PHE A 132 0.74 11.32 4.26
CA PHE A 132 2.11 11.67 3.89
C PHE A 132 2.97 10.41 3.72
N GLY A 133 3.95 10.46 2.83
CA GLY A 133 4.85 9.35 2.54
C GLY A 133 6.20 9.84 2.07
N LEU A 134 7.26 9.07 2.36
CA LEU A 134 8.59 9.35 1.86
C LEU A 134 8.80 8.74 0.47
N TYR A 135 9.61 9.40 -0.35
CA TYR A 135 10.07 8.92 -1.65
C TYR A 135 11.16 7.85 -1.48
N HIS A 136 10.85 6.76 -0.78
CA HIS A 136 11.73 5.61 -0.70
C HIS A 136 11.41 4.62 -1.83
N PRO A 137 12.44 4.03 -2.47
CA PRO A 137 12.23 3.07 -3.53
C PRO A 137 11.55 1.81 -2.97
N LEU A 138 10.29 1.60 -3.37
CA LEU A 138 9.51 0.42 -3.03
C LEU A 138 10.30 -0.87 -3.30
N CYS A 139 10.06 -1.91 -2.47
CA CYS A 139 10.73 -3.21 -2.51
C CYS A 139 12.22 -3.23 -2.10
N LYS A 140 12.92 -2.09 -2.03
CA LYS A 140 14.30 -2.02 -1.52
C LYS A 140 14.35 -1.88 -0.01
N VAL A 141 13.43 -1.10 0.53
CA VAL A 141 13.20 -0.89 1.96
C VAL A 141 11.69 -0.92 2.21
N VAL A 142 11.31 -1.17 3.46
CA VAL A 142 9.91 -1.02 3.88
C VAL A 142 9.57 0.46 3.85
N VAL A 143 8.54 0.85 3.12
CA VAL A 143 8.17 2.26 2.98
C VAL A 143 7.15 2.64 4.06
N PRO A 144 7.49 3.55 4.99
CA PRO A 144 6.51 4.06 5.94
C PRO A 144 5.60 5.08 5.25
N LEU A 145 4.29 4.96 5.48
CA LEU A 145 3.26 5.90 5.02
C LEU A 145 2.37 6.33 6.19
N ILE A 146 1.71 7.47 6.04
CA ILE A 146 0.59 7.93 6.87
C ILE A 146 -0.59 8.13 5.93
N LEU A 147 -1.77 7.64 6.31
CA LEU A 147 -3.02 7.80 5.59
C LEU A 147 -4.09 8.25 6.58
N THR A 148 -4.78 9.34 6.28
CA THR A 148 -5.98 9.72 7.03
C THR A 148 -7.18 9.06 6.37
N TYR A 149 -7.93 8.27 7.13
CA TYR A 149 -9.11 7.56 6.65
C TYR A 149 -10.33 8.47 6.65
N ASP A 150 -10.90 8.71 5.47
CA ASP A 150 -12.19 9.38 5.32
C ASP A 150 -13.31 8.35 5.18
N GLN A 151 -13.98 8.06 6.30
CA GLN A 151 -15.12 7.14 6.37
C GLN A 151 -16.31 7.58 5.50
N THR A 152 -16.40 8.85 5.14
CA THR A 152 -17.48 9.39 4.28
C THR A 152 -17.13 9.34 2.80
N ASN A 153 -15.83 9.16 2.48
CA ASN A 153 -15.33 9.16 1.12
C ASN A 153 -14.21 8.12 0.92
N ILE A 154 -14.63 6.87 0.79
CA ILE A 154 -13.75 5.73 0.51
C ILE A 154 -12.95 5.93 -0.78
N GLN A 155 -13.57 6.53 -1.81
CA GLN A 155 -12.89 6.82 -3.07
C GLN A 155 -11.70 7.76 -2.86
N ALA A 156 -11.88 8.88 -2.14
CA ALA A 156 -10.79 9.82 -1.86
C ALA A 156 -9.66 9.16 -1.05
N THR A 157 -10.00 8.35 -0.04
CA THR A 157 -9.02 7.55 0.71
C THR A 157 -8.23 6.61 -0.22
N SER A 158 -8.92 5.96 -1.16
CA SER A 158 -8.34 5.03 -2.12
C SER A 158 -7.36 5.70 -3.07
N GLU A 159 -7.77 6.82 -3.66
CA GLU A 159 -6.93 7.61 -4.56
C GLU A 159 -5.70 8.16 -3.83
N ARG A 160 -5.87 8.58 -2.57
CA ARG A 160 -4.76 9.05 -1.74
C ARG A 160 -3.76 7.94 -1.44
N LEU A 161 -4.22 6.74 -1.10
CA LEU A 161 -3.34 5.58 -0.95
C LEU A 161 -2.61 5.28 -2.27
N GLY A 162 -3.33 5.28 -3.39
CA GLY A 162 -2.76 5.08 -4.72
C GLY A 162 -1.66 6.10 -5.05
N PHE A 163 -1.91 7.38 -4.79
CA PHE A 163 -0.97 8.48 -4.98
C PHE A 163 0.29 8.32 -4.11
N LEU A 164 0.12 8.03 -2.82
CA LEU A 164 1.24 7.81 -1.90
C LEU A 164 2.11 6.65 -2.39
N ILE A 165 1.51 5.51 -2.76
CA ILE A 165 2.23 4.35 -3.28
C ILE A 165 2.93 4.68 -4.61
N ARG A 166 2.26 5.37 -5.54
CA ARG A 166 2.84 5.79 -6.82
C ARG A 166 4.11 6.61 -6.61
N ASN A 167 4.14 7.48 -5.60
CA ASN A 167 5.32 8.29 -5.29
C ASN A 167 6.50 7.46 -4.78
N THR A 168 6.25 6.34 -4.10
CA THR A 168 7.32 5.38 -3.69
C THR A 168 7.99 4.68 -4.88
N LEU A 169 7.34 4.64 -6.04
CA LEU A 169 7.92 4.07 -7.26
C LEU A 169 9.04 4.93 -7.84
N ASN A 170 9.24 6.16 -7.33
CA ASN A 170 10.27 7.10 -7.76
C ASN A 170 10.33 7.23 -9.30
N ILE A 171 9.17 7.38 -9.92
CA ILE A 171 9.05 7.60 -11.37
C ILE A 171 9.18 9.10 -11.59
N THR A 172 10.40 9.53 -11.89
CA THR A 172 10.75 10.94 -12.13
C THR A 172 10.47 11.38 -13.58
N ASN A 173 10.44 10.43 -14.52
CA ASN A 173 10.13 10.68 -15.92
C ASN A 173 9.08 9.68 -16.43
N TYR A 174 7.88 10.18 -16.72
CA TYR A 174 6.77 9.38 -17.23
C TYR A 174 7.04 8.84 -18.63
N MET A 175 7.68 9.61 -19.52
CA MET A 175 8.03 9.14 -20.87
C MET A 175 8.95 7.93 -20.81
N THR A 176 10.00 8.00 -19.97
CA THR A 176 10.89 6.87 -19.72
C THR A 176 10.12 5.67 -19.18
N TRP A 177 9.21 5.88 -18.21
CA TRP A 177 8.35 4.80 -17.70
C TRP A 177 7.51 4.16 -18.80
N TYR A 178 6.85 4.94 -19.64
CA TYR A 178 6.00 4.42 -20.70
C TYR A 178 6.77 3.63 -21.76
N MET A 179 8.03 4.00 -22.01
CA MET A 179 8.92 3.30 -22.94
C MET A 179 9.47 1.97 -22.40
N LEU A 180 9.50 1.75 -21.08
CA LEU A 180 9.94 0.48 -20.50
C LEU A 180 9.02 -0.67 -20.93
N LYS A 181 9.63 -1.82 -21.26
CA LYS A 181 8.91 -3.07 -21.51
C LYS A 181 8.22 -3.54 -20.23
N ALA A 182 7.17 -4.34 -20.39
CA ALA A 182 6.39 -4.84 -19.26
C ALA A 182 7.26 -5.63 -18.27
N GLU A 183 8.23 -6.40 -18.78
CA GLU A 183 9.20 -7.18 -18.02
C GLU A 183 10.13 -6.29 -17.19
N GLU A 184 10.61 -5.18 -17.75
CA GLU A 184 11.46 -4.22 -17.05
C GLU A 184 10.71 -3.51 -15.92
N LYS A 185 9.44 -3.17 -16.16
CA LYS A 185 8.54 -2.63 -15.11
C LYS A 185 8.36 -3.63 -13.98
N LYS A 186 8.12 -4.91 -14.30
CA LYS A 186 7.99 -5.99 -13.30
C LYS A 186 9.28 -6.20 -12.52
N GLN A 187 10.43 -6.09 -13.17
CA GLN A 187 11.74 -6.30 -12.53
C GLN A 187 12.00 -5.30 -11.39
N ARG A 188 11.37 -4.12 -11.40
CA ARG A 188 11.44 -3.16 -10.29
C ARG A 188 10.82 -3.68 -9.00
N PHE A 189 9.98 -4.73 -9.08
CA PHE A 189 9.29 -5.34 -7.94
C PHE A 189 9.85 -6.73 -7.58
N LYS A 190 10.95 -7.16 -8.20
CA LYS A 190 11.55 -8.48 -7.94
C LYS A 190 11.87 -8.70 -6.45
N ASP A 191 12.23 -7.62 -5.76
CA ASP A 191 12.63 -7.64 -4.36
C ASP A 191 11.45 -7.39 -3.41
N CYS A 192 10.20 -7.32 -3.90
CA CYS A 192 9.04 -7.20 -3.02
C CYS A 192 8.76 -8.53 -2.31
N GLN A 193 8.15 -8.47 -1.13
CA GLN A 193 8.08 -9.57 -0.17
C GLN A 193 7.44 -10.83 -0.75
N MET A 194 6.41 -10.68 -1.59
CA MET A 194 5.71 -11.80 -2.24
C MET A 194 6.44 -12.30 -3.50
N GLN A 195 7.32 -11.51 -4.10
CA GLN A 195 8.09 -11.90 -5.29
C GLN A 195 9.37 -12.65 -4.90
N ARG A 196 9.94 -12.38 -3.71
CA ARG A 196 11.08 -13.15 -3.18
C ARG A 196 10.75 -14.61 -2.86
N LYS A 197 9.47 -14.92 -2.66
CA LYS A 197 8.98 -16.25 -2.24
C LYS A 197 8.65 -17.18 -3.42
N ASN A 198 8.74 -16.69 -4.65
CA ASN A 198 8.41 -17.41 -5.87
C ASN A 198 9.64 -17.64 -6.74
#